data_AF-A5Z3E2-F1
#
_entry.id   AF-A5Z3E2-F1
#
_cell.length_a   1.000
_cell.length_b   1.000
_cell.length_c   1.000
_cell.angle_alpha   90.00
_cell.angle_beta   90.00
_cell.angle_gamma   90.00
#
_symmetry.space_group_name_H-M   'P 1'
#
loop_
_entity.id
_entity.type
_entity.pdbx_description
1 polymer ?
#
loop_
_entity_poly.entity_id
_entity_poly.type
_entity_poly.pdbx_seq_one_letter_code
_entity_poly.pdbx_strand_id
1 'polypeptide(L)'
;MKNRESESYFERINLITRLMLTTFVVGVSLMLFYGQNIKAADINNIGNPTYRVQKNMEQTDAFVYAYNVEDYGADGSGNRDNTEIFQKLLNKTYELGGGIVYVPAGKYKVTGSLKIPKGVTLRGDWRKPETRKPITETVVHHL
;
A
#
# COMPACT_ATOMS: atom_id res chain seq x y z
N MET A 1 25.58 -61.70 -2.54
CA MET A 1 24.26 -61.30 -2.00
C MET A 1 24.39 -60.06 -1.11
N LYS A 2 25.03 -59.00 -1.63
CA LYS A 2 25.32 -57.75 -0.93
C LYS A 2 25.16 -56.69 -2.02
N ASN A 3 24.12 -55.86 -1.92
CA ASN A 3 23.95 -54.57 -2.64
C ASN A 3 22.48 -54.13 -2.72
N ARG A 4 21.48 -54.95 -2.38
CA ARG A 4 20.07 -54.47 -2.37
C ARG A 4 19.79 -53.47 -1.24
N GLU A 5 20.40 -53.69 -0.07
CA GLU A 5 20.26 -52.79 1.08
C GLU A 5 20.99 -51.45 0.84
N SER A 6 22.23 -51.47 0.32
CA SER A 6 23.00 -50.25 0.05
C SER A 6 22.32 -49.33 -0.97
N GLU A 7 21.78 -49.90 -2.05
CA GLU A 7 21.00 -49.15 -3.05
C GLU A 7 19.76 -48.50 -2.41
N SER A 8 19.09 -49.19 -1.46
CA SER A 8 17.97 -48.60 -0.71
C SER A 8 18.40 -47.40 0.16
N TYR A 9 19.56 -47.47 0.81
CA TYR A 9 20.09 -46.34 1.58
C TYR A 9 20.46 -45.15 0.69
N PHE A 10 21.09 -45.39 -0.46
CA PHE A 10 21.42 -44.33 -1.41
C PHE A 10 20.17 -43.63 -1.96
N GLU A 11 19.13 -44.39 -2.33
CA GLU A 11 17.84 -43.82 -2.77
C GLU A 11 17.15 -43.00 -1.68
N ARG A 12 17.15 -43.49 -0.43
CA ARG A 12 16.61 -42.74 0.72
C ARG A 12 17.38 -41.45 0.97
N ILE A 13 18.71 -41.46 0.86
CA ILE A 13 19.56 -40.27 1.03
C ILE A 13 19.31 -39.26 -0.10
N ASN A 14 19.18 -39.71 -1.35
CA ASN A 14 18.88 -38.86 -2.50
C ASN A 14 17.48 -38.23 -2.38
N LEU A 15 16.50 -38.98 -1.88
CA LEU A 15 15.15 -38.50 -1.62
C LEU A 15 15.12 -37.42 -0.53
N ILE A 16 15.81 -37.65 0.60
CA ILE A 16 15.91 -36.67 1.69
C ILE A 16 16.63 -35.40 1.21
N THR A 17 17.72 -35.54 0.45
CA THR A 17 18.47 -34.40 -0.09
C THR A 17 17.61 -33.55 -1.03
N ARG A 18 16.80 -34.18 -1.90
CA ARG A 18 15.85 -33.47 -2.77
C ARG A 18 14.74 -32.78 -2.00
N LEU A 19 14.19 -33.42 -0.95
CA LEU A 19 13.12 -32.83 -0.12
C LEU A 19 13.63 -31.60 0.66
N MET A 20 14.85 -31.64 1.16
CA MET A 20 15.48 -30.50 1.84
C MET A 20 15.79 -29.35 0.87
N LEU A 21 16.27 -29.67 -0.34
CA LEU A 21 16.56 -28.65 -1.35
C LEU A 21 15.27 -28.00 -1.87
N THR A 22 14.21 -28.75 -2.11
CA THR A 22 12.93 -28.20 -2.59
C THR A 22 12.27 -27.33 -1.54
N THR A 23 12.25 -27.74 -0.27
CA THR A 23 11.68 -26.94 0.82
C THR A 23 12.46 -25.65 1.06
N PHE A 24 13.80 -25.69 0.97
CA PHE A 24 14.63 -24.49 1.03
C PHE A 24 14.36 -23.55 -0.14
N VAL A 25 14.31 -24.07 -1.38
CA VAL A 25 14.03 -23.26 -2.58
C VAL A 25 12.62 -22.66 -2.52
N VAL A 26 11.61 -23.40 -2.07
CA VAL A 26 10.24 -22.89 -1.90
C VAL A 26 10.19 -21.82 -0.80
N GLY A 27 10.90 -22.01 0.32
CA GLY A 27 11.00 -21.03 1.40
C GLY A 27 11.68 -19.73 0.96
N VAL A 28 12.78 -19.81 0.22
CA VAL A 28 13.46 -18.65 -0.37
C VAL A 28 12.59 -17.99 -1.44
N SER A 29 11.90 -18.75 -2.29
CA SER A 29 10.99 -18.21 -3.30
C SER A 29 9.82 -17.47 -2.67
N LEU A 30 9.20 -18.03 -1.62
CA LEU A 30 8.16 -17.33 -0.84
C LEU A 30 8.71 -16.07 -0.19
N MET A 31 9.91 -16.11 0.42
CA MET A 31 10.54 -14.93 1.03
C MET A 31 10.83 -13.82 0.01
N LEU A 32 11.26 -14.18 -1.20
CA LEU A 32 11.44 -13.22 -2.30
C LEU A 32 10.10 -12.68 -2.82
N PHE A 33 9.04 -13.48 -2.81
CA PHE A 33 7.68 -13.04 -3.17
C PHE A 33 7.01 -12.16 -2.10
N TYR A 34 7.27 -12.38 -0.81
CA TYR A 34 6.76 -11.53 0.28
C TYR A 34 7.29 -10.07 0.22
N GLY A 35 8.37 -9.83 -0.52
CA GLY A 35 9.00 -8.50 -0.65
C GLY A 35 8.49 -7.63 -1.80
N GLN A 36 7.62 -8.13 -2.68
CA GLN A 36 7.25 -7.39 -3.90
C GLN A 36 5.92 -6.63 -3.74
N ASN A 37 5.97 -5.47 -3.07
CA ASN A 37 4.95 -4.42 -3.20
C ASN A 37 5.43 -3.37 -4.23
N ILE A 38 5.54 -3.78 -5.51
CA ILE A 38 6.11 -2.92 -6.56
C ILE A 38 5.02 -2.03 -7.18
N LYS A 39 4.60 -1.00 -6.44
CA LYS A 39 3.92 0.20 -7.00
C LYS A 39 4.14 1.47 -6.18
N ALA A 40 4.98 1.43 -5.14
CA ALA A 40 5.39 2.63 -4.43
C ALA A 40 6.53 3.30 -5.21
N ALA A 41 6.40 4.59 -5.54
CA ALA A 41 7.57 5.42 -5.80
C ALA A 41 8.53 5.29 -4.60
N ASP A 42 9.84 5.18 -4.86
CA ASP A 42 10.84 5.07 -3.80
C ASP A 42 10.70 6.24 -2.82
N ILE A 43 10.35 5.94 -1.57
CA ILE A 43 10.14 6.94 -0.52
C ILE A 43 11.40 7.76 -0.22
N ASN A 44 12.57 7.29 -0.66
CA ASN A 44 13.84 8.00 -0.52
C ASN A 44 14.13 8.94 -1.69
N ASN A 45 13.36 8.87 -2.78
CA ASN A 45 13.50 9.70 -3.96
C ASN A 45 12.15 10.27 -4.40
N ILE A 46 11.57 11.12 -3.55
CA ILE A 46 10.32 11.82 -3.84
C ILE A 46 10.63 12.95 -4.83
N GLY A 47 10.27 12.75 -6.09
CA GLY A 47 10.41 13.74 -7.16
C GLY A 47 9.47 14.93 -7.00
N ASN A 48 9.57 15.88 -7.93
CA ASN A 48 8.63 17.01 -7.99
C ASN A 48 7.20 16.52 -8.21
N PRO A 49 6.21 17.11 -7.53
CA PRO A 49 4.83 16.66 -7.64
C PRO A 49 4.25 17.07 -8.99
N THR A 50 3.49 16.16 -9.59
CA THR A 50 2.43 16.55 -10.53
C THR A 50 1.19 16.92 -9.73
N TYR A 51 0.86 18.21 -9.69
CA TYR A 51 -0.34 18.71 -9.01
C TYR A 51 -1.59 18.12 -9.66
N ARG A 52 -2.44 17.49 -8.84
CA ARG A 52 -3.66 16.80 -9.28
C ARG A 52 -4.87 17.37 -8.56
N VAL A 53 -6.00 17.44 -9.27
CA VAL A 53 -7.27 17.89 -8.70
C VAL A 53 -8.02 16.66 -8.16
N GLN A 54 -8.37 16.69 -6.88
CA GLN A 54 -9.39 15.80 -6.33
C GLN A 54 -10.73 16.53 -6.35
N LYS A 55 -11.75 15.89 -6.91
CA LYS A 55 -13.13 16.38 -6.88
C LYS A 55 -13.98 15.38 -6.12
N ASN A 56 -14.64 15.84 -5.07
CA ASN A 56 -15.74 15.08 -4.51
C ASN A 56 -17.01 15.46 -5.30
N MET A 57 -17.72 14.47 -5.86
CA MET A 57 -18.95 14.75 -6.61
C MET A 57 -20.17 14.87 -5.68
N GLU A 58 -20.06 14.38 -4.45
CA GLU A 58 -21.13 14.41 -3.44
C GLU A 58 -21.02 15.62 -2.50
N GLN A 59 -19.82 16.16 -2.34
CA GLN A 59 -19.55 17.39 -1.58
C GLN A 59 -18.97 18.39 -2.58
N THR A 60 -19.53 19.60 -2.69
CA THR A 60 -19.14 20.65 -3.64
C THR A 60 -17.73 21.24 -3.41
N ASP A 61 -16.76 20.39 -3.09
CA ASP A 61 -15.41 20.72 -2.72
C ASP A 61 -14.44 20.04 -3.70
N ALA A 62 -13.55 20.86 -4.26
CA ALA A 62 -12.48 20.44 -5.14
C ALA A 62 -11.19 21.06 -4.63
N PHE A 63 -10.14 20.25 -4.52
CA PHE A 63 -8.84 20.69 -4.04
C PHE A 63 -7.71 20.15 -4.91
N VAL A 64 -6.59 20.86 -4.90
CA VAL A 64 -5.37 20.46 -5.61
C VAL A 64 -4.39 19.90 -4.60
N TYR A 65 -3.86 18.71 -4.86
CA TYR A 65 -2.85 18.08 -4.03
C TYR A 65 -1.54 17.89 -4.79
N ALA A 66 -0.43 17.96 -4.03
CA ALA A 66 0.91 17.73 -4.53
C ALA A 66 1.24 16.24 -4.58
N TYR A 67 0.94 15.51 -3.50
CA TYR A 67 1.27 14.09 -3.38
C TYR A 67 0.07 13.28 -2.89
N ASN A 68 -0.12 12.08 -3.45
CA ASN A 68 -1.01 11.05 -2.91
C ASN A 68 -0.16 10.03 -2.15
N VAL A 69 -0.49 9.74 -0.89
CA VAL A 69 0.28 8.79 -0.06
C VAL A 69 0.36 7.37 -0.64
N GLU A 70 -0.66 6.92 -1.39
CA GLU A 70 -0.68 5.57 -2.00
C GLU A 70 0.32 5.44 -3.14
N ASP A 71 0.58 6.53 -3.89
CA ASP A 71 1.59 6.56 -4.96
C ASP A 71 3.01 6.28 -4.41
N TYR A 72 3.20 6.44 -3.09
CA TYR A 72 4.46 6.22 -2.37
C TYR A 72 4.39 5.03 -1.39
N GLY A 73 3.41 4.14 -1.57
CA GLY A 73 3.35 2.87 -0.86
C GLY A 73 2.71 2.91 0.51
N ALA A 74 1.96 3.95 0.85
CA ALA A 74 1.14 3.92 2.05
C ALA A 74 0.12 2.77 1.98
N ASP A 75 0.05 1.99 3.05
CA ASP A 75 -0.89 0.89 3.23
C ASP A 75 -2.21 1.40 3.81
N GLY A 76 -3.22 1.51 2.95
CA GLY A 76 -4.60 1.83 3.32
C GLY A 76 -5.39 0.65 3.94
N SER A 77 -4.79 -0.53 4.15
CA SER A 77 -5.44 -1.66 4.83
C SER A 77 -5.30 -1.63 6.36
N GLY A 78 -4.32 -0.89 6.89
CA GLY A 78 -4.09 -0.68 8.31
C GLY A 78 -3.15 -1.71 8.96
N ASN A 79 -2.51 -2.55 8.15
CA ASN A 79 -1.63 -3.62 8.63
C ASN A 79 -0.20 -3.10 8.85
N ARG A 80 0.29 -2.28 7.93
CA ARG A 80 1.63 -1.68 7.95
C ARG A 80 1.60 -0.27 8.52
N ASP A 81 2.64 0.06 9.27
CA ASP A 81 2.85 1.42 9.76
C ASP A 81 3.26 2.36 8.62
N ASN A 82 2.55 3.48 8.50
CA ASN A 82 2.73 4.49 7.46
C ASN A 82 3.41 5.76 7.97
N THR A 83 3.84 5.79 9.24
CA THR A 83 4.41 6.98 9.89
C THR A 83 5.53 7.62 9.07
N GLU A 84 6.48 6.82 8.57
CA GLU A 84 7.62 7.33 7.80
C GLU A 84 7.19 7.96 6.46
N ILE A 85 6.30 7.28 5.73
CA ILE A 85 5.80 7.72 4.42
C ILE A 85 5.09 9.06 4.56
N PHE A 86 4.21 9.16 5.55
CA PHE A 86 3.46 10.38 5.83
C PHE A 86 4.40 11.52 6.21
N GLN A 87 5.35 11.28 7.11
CA GLN A 87 6.29 12.31 7.53
C GLN A 87 7.17 12.81 6.37
N LYS A 88 7.65 11.92 5.50
CA LYS A 88 8.45 12.30 4.34
C LYS A 88 7.67 13.14 3.34
N LEU A 89 6.43 12.77 3.03
CA LEU A 89 5.59 13.54 2.11
C LEU A 89 5.21 14.92 2.67
N LEU A 90 4.96 15.01 3.98
CA LEU A 90 4.71 16.29 4.67
C LEU A 90 5.95 17.20 4.60
N ASN A 91 7.13 16.66 4.90
CA ASN A 91 8.39 17.39 4.81
C ASN A 91 8.67 17.85 3.38
N LYS A 92 8.44 16.97 2.40
CA LYS A 92 8.66 17.31 0.99
C LYS A 92 7.73 18.41 0.50
N THR A 93 6.47 18.36 0.92
CA THR A 93 5.49 19.41 0.59
C THR A 93 5.89 20.75 1.22
N TYR A 94 6.47 20.73 2.41
CA TYR A 94 7.02 21.93 3.04
C TYR A 94 8.22 22.51 2.28
N GLU A 95 9.15 21.67 1.83
CA GLU A 95 10.30 22.09 1.00
C GLU A 95 9.87 22.81 -0.29
N LEU A 96 8.69 22.47 -0.81
CA LEU A 96 8.11 23.07 -2.02
C LEU A 96 7.34 24.37 -1.75
N GLY A 97 7.34 24.86 -0.50
CA GLY A 97 6.63 26.08 -0.11
C GLY A 97 5.21 25.87 0.40
N GLY A 98 4.79 24.61 0.61
CA GLY A 98 3.46 24.25 1.11
C GLY A 98 2.59 23.54 0.07
N GLY A 99 1.39 23.16 0.48
CA GLY A 99 0.43 22.43 -0.36
C GLY A 99 -0.31 21.33 0.39
N ILE A 100 -0.97 20.45 -0.37
CA ILE A 100 -1.80 19.38 0.18
C ILE A 100 -1.16 18.02 -0.10
N VAL A 101 -1.01 17.22 0.95
CA VAL A 101 -0.77 15.77 0.86
C VAL A 101 -2.12 15.09 0.99
N TYR A 102 -2.52 14.37 -0.06
CA TYR A 102 -3.79 13.67 -0.16
C TYR A 102 -3.70 12.24 0.38
N VAL A 103 -4.68 11.88 1.20
CA VAL A 103 -4.87 10.55 1.79
C VAL A 103 -6.18 9.97 1.28
N PRO A 104 -6.15 8.99 0.37
CA PRO A 104 -7.36 8.31 -0.09
C PRO A 104 -8.11 7.63 1.05
N ALA A 105 -9.37 7.26 0.81
CA ALA A 105 -10.16 6.53 1.80
C ALA A 105 -9.51 5.18 2.13
N GLY A 106 -9.19 4.96 3.41
CA GLY A 106 -8.53 3.74 3.87
C GLY A 106 -8.28 3.77 5.38
N LYS A 107 -7.77 2.66 5.91
CA LYS A 107 -7.28 2.55 7.28
C LYS A 107 -5.77 2.68 7.24
N TYR A 108 -5.22 3.78 7.76
CA TYR A 108 -3.78 4.00 7.80
C TYR A 108 -3.30 3.89 9.23
N LYS A 109 -2.47 2.88 9.51
CA LYS A 109 -1.82 2.75 10.81
C LYS A 109 -0.68 3.75 10.89
N VAL A 110 -0.69 4.58 11.92
CA VAL A 110 0.38 5.54 12.24
C VAL A 110 0.70 5.31 13.72
N THR A 111 1.88 4.81 14.01
CA THR A 111 2.28 4.49 15.41
C THR A 111 3.08 5.61 16.05
N GLY A 112 3.75 6.45 15.26
CA GLY A 112 4.53 7.58 15.74
C GLY A 112 3.80 8.93 15.67
N SER A 113 4.50 9.98 16.06
CA SER A 113 3.99 11.35 15.95
C SER A 113 4.24 11.91 14.55
N LEU A 114 3.20 12.42 13.91
CA LEU A 114 3.32 13.19 12.66
C LEU A 114 3.47 14.67 12.98
N LYS A 115 4.55 15.28 12.48
CA LYS A 115 4.76 16.72 12.51
C LYS A 115 4.26 17.30 11.20
N ILE A 116 3.22 18.13 11.27
CA ILE A 116 2.66 18.84 10.12
C ILE A 116 3.32 20.24 10.05
N PRO A 117 4.15 20.52 9.03
CA PRO A 117 4.76 21.82 8.88
C PRO A 117 3.73 22.91 8.53
N LYS A 118 4.10 24.18 8.76
CA LYS A 118 3.24 25.31 8.34
C LYS A 118 3.07 25.33 6.83
N GLY A 119 1.87 25.70 6.36
CA GLY A 119 1.54 25.74 4.93
C GLY A 119 1.33 24.37 4.28
N VAL A 120 1.46 23.27 5.04
CA VAL A 120 1.16 21.91 4.58
C VAL A 120 -0.14 21.43 5.19
N THR A 121 -1.01 20.86 4.36
CA THR A 121 -2.27 20.26 4.78
C THR A 121 -2.25 18.77 4.50
N LEU A 122 -2.52 17.95 5.51
CA LEU A 122 -2.84 16.53 5.33
C LEU A 122 -4.35 16.42 5.13
N ARG A 123 -4.80 16.01 3.94
CA ARG A 123 -6.23 15.96 3.60
C ARG A 123 -6.67 14.56 3.25
N GLY A 124 -7.58 14.00 4.05
CA GLY A 124 -8.21 12.71 3.79
C GLY A 124 -9.54 12.84 3.05
N ASP A 125 -9.88 11.85 2.22
CA ASP A 125 -11.25 11.68 1.73
C ASP A 125 -12.08 10.91 2.77
N TRP A 126 -12.82 11.64 3.60
CA TRP A 126 -13.85 11.04 4.43
C TRP A 126 -15.09 10.77 3.57
N ARG A 127 -15.26 9.51 3.13
CA ARG A 127 -16.54 9.04 2.57
C ARG A 127 -17.43 8.59 3.71
N LYS A 128 -18.64 9.16 3.79
CA LYS A 128 -19.71 8.66 4.67
C LYS A 128 -19.84 7.15 4.41
N PRO A 129 -19.87 6.28 5.44
CA PRO A 129 -20.13 4.86 5.19
C PRO A 129 -21.51 4.73 4.51
N GLU A 130 -21.55 4.14 3.32
CA GLU A 130 -22.80 3.91 2.59
C GLU A 130 -23.63 2.87 3.35
N THR A 131 -24.55 3.34 4.18
CA THR A 131 -25.56 2.50 4.81
C THR A 131 -26.53 2.01 3.74
N ARG A 132 -26.32 0.77 3.25
CA ARG A 132 -27.28 -0.06 2.48
C ARG A 132 -27.87 0.56 1.19
N LYS A 133 -27.42 0.10 0.02
CA LYS A 133 -28.32 -0.09 -1.14
C LYS A 133 -29.12 -1.39 -0.89
N PRO A 134 -30.46 -1.41 -1.02
CA PRO A 134 -31.03 -1.55 -2.37
C PRO A 134 -32.39 -0.83 -2.64
N ILE A 135 -32.68 -0.72 -3.95
CA ILE A 135 -33.92 -0.38 -4.71
C ILE A 135 -34.47 1.07 -4.51
N THR A 136 -35.03 1.79 -5.48
CA THR A 136 -35.64 1.48 -6.79
C THR A 136 -35.64 2.76 -7.64
N GLU A 137 -35.38 2.60 -8.93
CA GLU A 137 -35.84 3.34 -10.11
C GLU A 137 -36.41 4.78 -10.03
N THR A 138 -35.99 5.56 -11.02
CA THR A 138 -36.45 6.87 -11.50
C THR A 138 -37.94 7.19 -11.31
N VAL A 139 -38.24 8.38 -10.78
CA VAL A 139 -39.50 9.09 -11.04
C VAL A 139 -39.19 10.48 -11.56
N VAL A 140 -39.39 10.70 -12.87
CA VAL A 140 -39.51 12.04 -13.45
C VAL A 140 -40.98 12.43 -13.35
N HIS A 141 -41.30 13.41 -12.51
CA HIS A 141 -42.61 14.05 -12.53
C HIS A 141 -42.54 15.20 -13.53
N HIS A 142 -43.24 15.08 -14.67
CA HIS A 142 -43.57 16.21 -15.53
C HIS A 142 -44.93 16.74 -15.06
N LEU A 143 -45.02 18.05 -14.80
CA LEU A 143 -46.31 18.73 -14.62
C LEU A 143 -46.94 19.01 -15.98
#